data_AF-A0A3R5QSN0-F1
#
_entry.id   AF-A0A3R5QSN0-F1
#
_cell.length_a   1.000
_cell.length_b   1.000
_cell.length_c   1.000
_cell.angle_alpha   90.00
_cell.angle_beta   90.00
_cell.angle_gamma   90.00
#
_symmetry.space_group_name_H-M   'P 1'
#
loop_
_entity.id
_entity.type
_entity.pdbx_description
1 polymer ?
#
loop_
_entity_poly.entity_id
_entity_poly.type
_entity_poly.pdbx_seq_one_letter_code
_entity_poly.pdbx_strand_id
1 'polypeptide(L)'
;MRKPSKKIFFIVSIMVIFFTFQIISTYKYLSSIRFMLKDNFSIDIPKPKREIKVLSDINAIPLDGKAYSILEYDETNAMKITDFNQWKKVDKDSQNEVNKFVEQLKKYQASDGTKKAMLNQYKPRLQDKSLYYFKPKKNDYVILLFNEDEKRIYVMEHIDRVTKYSVSYKK
;
A
#
# COMPACT_ATOMS: atom_id res chain seq x y z
N MET A 1 -33.51 -0.54 -42.17
CA MET A 1 -32.67 -0.92 -41.01
C MET A 1 -33.31 -2.13 -40.30
N ARG A 2 -32.64 -3.29 -40.25
CA ARG A 2 -33.11 -4.46 -39.47
C ARG A 2 -32.84 -4.22 -37.98
N LYS A 3 -33.87 -4.32 -37.13
CA LYS A 3 -33.68 -4.23 -35.67
C LYS A 3 -32.82 -5.42 -35.20
N PRO A 4 -31.79 -5.20 -34.36
CA PRO A 4 -31.00 -6.30 -33.82
C PRO A 4 -31.91 -7.25 -33.02
N SER A 5 -31.66 -8.55 -33.14
CA SER A 5 -32.47 -9.55 -32.43
C SER A 5 -32.24 -9.41 -30.92
N LYS A 6 -33.30 -9.64 -30.12
CA LYS A 6 -33.20 -9.63 -28.64
C LYS A 6 -32.09 -10.54 -28.11
N LYS A 7 -31.77 -11.62 -28.84
CA LYS A 7 -30.67 -12.55 -28.54
C LYS A 7 -29.30 -11.89 -28.72
N ILE A 8 -29.09 -11.11 -29.78
CA ILE A 8 -27.84 -10.37 -30.01
C ILE A 8 -27.65 -9.32 -28.91
N PHE A 9 -28.70 -8.60 -28.54
CA PHE A 9 -28.63 -7.62 -27.45
C PHE A 9 -28.23 -8.27 -26.12
N PHE A 10 -28.82 -9.42 -25.79
CA PHE A 10 -28.50 -10.18 -24.57
C PHE A 10 -27.04 -10.66 -24.53
N ILE A 11 -26.52 -11.20 -25.64
CA ILE A 11 -25.11 -11.63 -25.75
C ILE A 11 -24.16 -10.45 -25.56
N VAL A 12 -24.44 -9.32 -26.22
CA VAL A 12 -23.63 -8.11 -26.09
C VAL A 12 -23.66 -7.58 -24.65
N SER A 13 -24.82 -7.59 -23.97
CA SER A 13 -24.92 -7.19 -22.56
C SER A 13 -24.07 -8.08 -21.64
N ILE A 14 -24.08 -9.39 -21.82
CA ILE A 14 -23.24 -10.31 -21.03
C ILE A 14 -21.75 -10.03 -21.26
N MET A 15 -21.34 -9.82 -22.51
CA MET A 15 -19.95 -9.48 -22.81
C MET A 15 -19.53 -8.18 -22.13
N VAL A 16 -20.36 -7.14 -22.17
CA VAL A 16 -20.07 -5.86 -21.49
C VAL A 16 -19.94 -6.05 -19.99
N ILE A 17 -20.81 -6.83 -19.35
CA ILE A 17 -20.73 -7.14 -17.91
C ILE A 17 -19.43 -7.89 -17.59
N PHE A 18 -19.04 -8.88 -18.41
CA PHE A 18 -17.80 -9.61 -18.21
C PHE A 18 -16.57 -8.71 -18.36
N PHE A 19 -16.52 -7.89 -19.41
CA PHE A 19 -15.41 -6.94 -19.63
C PHE A 19 -15.31 -5.90 -18.52
N THR A 20 -16.43 -5.31 -18.10
CA THR A 20 -16.43 -4.35 -16.98
C THR A 20 -15.97 -4.99 -15.68
N PHE A 21 -16.39 -6.23 -15.39
CA PHE A 21 -15.91 -6.97 -14.23
C PHE A 21 -14.38 -7.18 -14.26
N GLN A 22 -13.83 -7.58 -15.41
CA GLN A 22 -12.38 -7.75 -15.60
C GLN A 22 -11.62 -6.44 -15.39
N ILE A 23 -12.11 -5.32 -15.94
CA ILE A 23 -11.51 -4.00 -15.78
C ILE A 23 -11.51 -3.58 -14.30
N ILE A 24 -12.64 -3.73 -13.60
CA ILE A 24 -12.75 -3.39 -12.17
C ILE A 24 -11.80 -4.25 -11.34
N SER A 25 -11.72 -5.56 -11.61
CA SER A 25 -10.82 -6.47 -10.92
C SER A 25 -9.36 -6.07 -11.12
N THR A 26 -8.99 -5.76 -12.36
CA THR A 26 -7.63 -5.31 -12.71
C THR A 26 -7.29 -4.00 -12.03
N TYR A 27 -8.20 -3.02 -12.05
CA TYR A 27 -8.00 -1.73 -11.38
C TYR A 27 -7.83 -1.90 -9.87
N LYS A 28 -8.64 -2.77 -9.23
CA LYS A 28 -8.50 -3.10 -7.81
C LYS A 28 -7.15 -3.74 -7.49
N TYR A 29 -6.66 -4.61 -8.36
CA TYR A 29 -5.32 -5.21 -8.19
C TYR A 29 -4.21 -4.16 -8.34
N LEU A 30 -4.24 -3.36 -9.41
CA LEU A 30 -3.23 -2.32 -9.67
C LEU A 30 -3.21 -1.23 -8.60
N SER A 31 -4.35 -0.94 -7.98
CA SER A 31 -4.48 0.06 -6.90
C SER A 31 -4.26 -0.52 -5.49
N SER A 32 -3.99 -1.83 -5.39
CA SER A 32 -3.69 -2.50 -4.14
C SER A 32 -2.29 -2.15 -3.65
N ILE A 33 -2.14 -2.04 -2.33
CA ILE A 33 -0.84 -1.78 -1.70
C ILE A 33 0.12 -2.94 -2.00
N ARG A 34 -0.41 -4.17 -2.08
CA ARG A 34 0.37 -5.36 -2.45
C ARG A 34 1.03 -5.21 -3.84
N PHE A 35 0.30 -4.70 -4.83
CA PHE A 35 0.87 -4.46 -6.16
C PHE A 35 1.99 -3.43 -6.10
N MET A 36 1.79 -2.33 -5.38
CA MET A 36 2.80 -1.27 -5.20
C MET A 36 4.07 -1.80 -4.54
N LEU A 37 3.94 -2.63 -3.50
CA LEU A 37 5.09 -3.26 -2.84
C LEU A 37 5.86 -4.19 -3.78
N LYS A 38 5.14 -4.95 -4.63
CA LYS A 38 5.77 -5.83 -5.62
C LYS A 38 6.45 -5.05 -6.75
N ASP A 39 5.80 -4.04 -7.31
CA ASP A 39 6.30 -3.28 -8.45
C ASP A 39 7.43 -2.32 -8.05
N ASN A 40 7.22 -1.53 -6.99
CA ASN A 40 8.21 -0.54 -6.56
C ASN A 40 9.35 -1.16 -5.77
N PHE A 41 9.08 -2.18 -4.95
CA PHE A 41 10.07 -2.69 -3.99
C PHE A 41 10.37 -4.19 -4.16
N SER A 42 9.76 -4.91 -5.12
CA SER A 42 9.95 -6.36 -5.28
C SER A 42 9.68 -7.16 -4.02
N ILE A 43 8.66 -6.76 -3.26
CA ILE A 43 8.19 -7.43 -2.05
C ILE A 43 6.89 -8.13 -2.40
N ASP A 44 6.87 -9.47 -2.40
CA ASP A 44 5.65 -10.26 -2.58
C ASP A 44 5.17 -10.75 -1.21
N ILE A 45 4.02 -10.23 -0.80
CA ILE A 45 3.34 -10.63 0.44
C ILE A 45 2.01 -11.31 0.09
N PRO A 46 1.49 -12.19 0.97
CA PRO A 46 0.17 -12.77 0.81
C PRO A 46 -0.92 -11.70 0.63
N LYS A 47 -2.04 -12.11 0.02
CA LYS A 47 -3.20 -11.22 -0.13
C LYS A 47 -3.80 -10.94 1.26
N PRO A 48 -3.96 -9.67 1.66
CA PRO A 48 -4.61 -9.34 2.92
C PRO A 48 -6.12 -9.60 2.87
N LYS A 49 -6.69 -9.82 4.06
CA LYS A 49 -8.15 -9.83 4.26
C LYS A 49 -8.73 -8.43 4.06
N ARG A 50 -8.01 -7.40 4.52
CA ARG A 50 -8.41 -5.99 4.41
C ARG A 50 -7.21 -5.08 4.19
N GLU A 51 -7.37 -4.11 3.29
CA GLU A 51 -6.44 -3.01 3.09
C GLU A 51 -7.06 -1.71 3.61
N ILE A 52 -6.33 -0.99 4.45
CA ILE A 52 -6.78 0.29 5.02
C ILE A 52 -5.76 1.35 4.63
N LYS A 53 -6.17 2.29 3.77
CA LYS A 53 -5.36 3.46 3.45
C LYS A 53 -5.59 4.49 4.56
N VAL A 54 -4.59 4.67 5.43
CA VAL A 54 -4.70 5.57 6.59
C VAL A 54 -4.39 6.99 6.16
N LEU A 55 -3.28 7.18 5.43
CA LEU A 55 -2.87 8.46 4.86
C LEU A 55 -2.23 8.24 3.49
N SER A 56 -2.47 9.17 2.58
CA SER A 56 -1.79 9.25 1.30
C SER A 56 -1.66 10.74 0.95
N ASP A 57 -0.42 11.23 0.90
CA ASP A 57 -0.11 12.50 0.22
C ASP A 57 0.28 12.26 -1.25
N ILE A 58 -0.01 11.05 -1.74
CA ILE A 58 0.21 10.73 -3.14
C ILE A 58 -0.81 11.50 -3.97
N ASN A 59 -0.43 12.71 -4.35
CA ASN A 59 -1.15 13.52 -5.31
C ASN A 59 -1.03 12.85 -6.69
N ALA A 60 -2.04 13.02 -7.53
CA ALA A 60 -2.13 12.35 -8.83
C ALA A 60 -0.84 12.54 -9.67
N ILE A 61 -0.46 11.45 -10.36
CA ILE A 61 0.71 11.22 -11.23
C ILE A 61 1.61 12.46 -11.50
N PRO A 62 2.90 12.42 -11.11
CA PRO A 62 3.62 11.28 -10.51
C PRO A 62 3.22 11.06 -9.05
N LEU A 63 3.18 9.78 -8.65
CA LEU A 63 2.83 9.31 -7.31
C LEU A 63 3.95 9.66 -6.30
N ASP A 64 4.24 10.95 -6.13
CA ASP A 64 5.24 11.45 -5.20
C ASP A 64 4.58 11.72 -3.84
N GLY A 65 5.27 11.38 -2.77
CA GLY A 65 4.80 11.69 -1.42
C GLY A 65 5.05 10.59 -0.40
N LYS A 66 4.30 10.69 0.70
CA LYS A 66 4.34 9.73 1.81
C LYS A 66 2.98 9.05 1.93
N ALA A 67 3.01 7.75 2.12
CA ALA A 67 1.80 6.97 2.36
C ALA A 67 1.94 6.11 3.62
N TYR A 68 0.82 5.95 4.30
CA TYR A 68 0.68 5.08 5.45
C TYR A 68 -0.57 4.23 5.30
N SER A 69 -0.38 2.92 5.30
CA SER A 69 -1.45 1.96 5.10
C SER A 69 -1.32 0.76 6.03
N ILE A 70 -2.40 0.01 6.19
CA ILE A 70 -2.45 -1.22 6.97
C ILE A 70 -2.95 -2.35 6.09
N LEU A 71 -2.29 -3.49 6.21
CA LEU A 71 -2.69 -4.76 5.64
C LEU A 71 -3.06 -5.69 6.80
N GLU A 72 -4.32 -6.07 6.90
CA GLU A 72 -4.81 -6.99 7.92
C GLU A 72 -4.96 -8.40 7.33
N TYR A 73 -4.56 -9.40 8.11
CA TYR A 73 -4.52 -10.79 7.68
C TYR A 73 -5.40 -11.68 8.55
N ASP A 74 -5.88 -12.77 7.94
CA ASP A 74 -6.35 -13.93 8.70
C ASP A 74 -5.16 -14.74 9.24
N GLU A 75 -5.44 -15.74 10.07
CA GLU A 75 -4.40 -16.59 10.67
C GLU A 75 -3.53 -17.29 9.64
N THR A 76 -4.16 -17.89 8.63
CA THR A 76 -3.48 -18.66 7.59
C THR A 76 -2.48 -17.79 6.81
N ASN A 77 -2.85 -16.57 6.46
CA ASN A 77 -1.96 -15.66 5.74
C ASN A 77 -0.96 -14.95 6.67
N ALA A 78 -1.29 -14.73 7.94
CA ALA A 78 -0.36 -14.21 8.93
C ALA A 78 0.83 -15.16 9.16
N MET A 79 0.60 -16.48 9.21
CA MET A 79 1.67 -17.47 9.29
C MET A 79 2.61 -17.43 8.07
N LYS A 80 2.07 -17.19 6.87
CA LYS A 80 2.90 -17.05 5.66
C LYS A 80 3.75 -15.77 5.68
N ILE A 81 3.32 -14.76 6.42
CA ILE A 81 4.07 -13.51 6.58
C ILE A 81 5.24 -13.72 7.52
N THR A 82 5.07 -14.43 8.64
CA THR A 82 6.19 -14.74 9.55
C THR A 82 7.33 -15.47 8.85
N ASP A 83 7.00 -16.31 7.87
CA ASP A 83 7.96 -17.09 7.09
C ASP A 83 8.73 -16.26 6.05
N PHE A 84 8.44 -14.96 5.91
CA PHE A 84 9.20 -14.06 5.04
C PHE A 84 10.60 -13.83 5.63
N ASN A 85 11.60 -14.49 5.04
CA ASN A 85 12.98 -14.58 5.53
C ASN A 85 13.75 -13.25 5.68
N GLN A 86 13.17 -12.11 5.30
CA GLN A 86 13.84 -10.82 5.36
C GLN A 86 13.48 -9.99 6.61
N TRP A 87 12.58 -10.50 7.45
CA TRP A 87 12.23 -9.84 8.71
C TRP A 87 13.44 -9.71 9.64
N LYS A 88 13.53 -8.55 10.28
CA LYS A 88 14.42 -8.27 11.41
C LYS A 88 13.55 -8.11 12.66
N LYS A 89 14.08 -8.48 13.82
CA LYS A 89 13.41 -8.14 15.09
C LYS A 89 13.48 -6.63 15.30
N VAL A 90 12.42 -6.05 15.86
CA VAL A 90 12.43 -4.64 16.26
C VAL A 90 13.42 -4.44 17.40
N ASP A 91 14.31 -3.49 17.23
CA ASP A 91 15.34 -3.01 18.16
C ASP A 91 15.22 -1.50 18.37
N LYS A 92 16.11 -0.90 19.16
CA LYS A 92 16.05 0.55 19.46
C LYS A 92 16.21 1.42 18.20
N ASP A 93 17.02 1.01 17.24
CA ASP A 93 17.28 1.80 16.04
C ASP A 93 16.08 1.76 15.08
N SER A 94 15.50 0.60 14.86
CA SER A 94 14.25 0.46 14.11
C SER A 94 13.06 1.13 14.80
N GLN A 95 12.98 1.09 16.14
CA GLN A 95 12.00 1.90 16.89
C GLN A 95 12.19 3.40 16.63
N ASN A 96 13.43 3.88 16.64
CA ASN A 96 13.74 5.28 16.34
C ASN A 96 13.30 5.67 14.91
N GLU A 97 13.54 4.82 13.92
CA GLU A 97 13.11 5.08 12.53
C GLU A 97 11.58 5.08 12.38
N VAL A 98 10.88 4.11 12.98
CA VAL A 98 9.40 4.09 13.01
C VAL A 98 8.87 5.35 13.69
N ASN A 99 9.44 5.75 14.82
CA ASN A 99 9.04 6.95 15.54
C ASN A 99 9.28 8.22 14.71
N LYS A 100 10.44 8.35 14.05
CA LYS A 100 10.73 9.45 13.13
C LYS A 100 9.69 9.53 12.02
N PHE A 101 9.31 8.40 11.42
CA PHE A 101 8.29 8.36 10.37
C PHE A 101 6.92 8.82 10.89
N VAL A 102 6.48 8.29 12.04
CA VAL A 102 5.21 8.68 12.67
C VAL A 102 5.19 10.17 13.03
N GLU A 103 6.27 10.71 13.57
CA GLU A 103 6.38 12.14 13.88
C GLU A 103 6.37 13.01 12.63
N GLN A 104 7.01 12.57 11.54
CA GLN A 104 6.91 13.26 10.26
C GLN A 104 5.45 13.29 9.78
N LEU A 105 4.75 12.16 9.77
CA LEU A 105 3.33 12.10 9.37
C LEU A 105 2.45 13.06 10.18
N LYS A 106 2.64 13.14 11.49
CA LYS A 106 1.88 14.07 12.36
C LYS A 106 2.08 15.53 11.93
N LYS A 107 3.29 15.92 11.56
CA LYS A 107 3.60 17.29 11.10
C LYS A 107 2.87 17.64 9.81
N TYR A 108 2.77 16.70 8.87
CA TYR A 108 2.04 16.91 7.60
C TYR A 108 0.52 17.02 7.79
N GLN A 109 -0.04 16.42 8.85
CA GLN A 109 -1.49 16.33 9.07
C GLN A 109 -2.04 17.39 10.02
N ALA A 110 -1.28 18.45 10.31
CA ALA A 110 -1.66 19.46 11.31
C ALA A 110 -3.00 20.17 11.00
N SER A 111 -3.49 20.12 9.75
CA SER A 111 -4.67 20.85 9.28
C SER A 111 -5.93 20.01 8.99
N ASP A 112 -5.86 18.67 8.93
CA ASP A 112 -7.00 17.80 8.56
C ASP A 112 -7.42 16.87 9.73
N GLY A 113 -8.54 17.19 10.37
CA GLY A 113 -9.04 16.49 11.56
C GLY A 113 -9.39 15.02 11.33
N THR A 114 -9.90 14.65 10.15
CA THR A 114 -10.27 13.26 9.83
C THR A 114 -9.04 12.40 9.66
N LYS A 115 -8.04 12.91 8.93
CA LYS A 115 -6.75 12.22 8.74
C LYS A 115 -6.00 12.07 10.07
N LYS A 116 -6.05 13.08 10.94
CA LYS A 116 -5.50 13.02 12.30
C LYS A 116 -6.18 11.95 13.16
N ALA A 117 -7.51 11.83 13.09
CA ALA A 117 -8.26 10.79 13.81
C ALA A 117 -7.87 9.38 13.34
N MET A 118 -7.77 9.17 12.02
CA MET A 118 -7.33 7.90 11.43
C MET A 118 -5.90 7.54 11.86
N LEU A 119 -4.97 8.49 11.85
CA LEU A 119 -3.59 8.25 12.30
C LEU A 119 -3.51 7.86 13.78
N ASN A 120 -4.34 8.46 14.63
CA ASN A 120 -4.42 8.12 16.04
C ASN A 120 -5.03 6.74 16.28
N GLN A 121 -6.12 6.42 15.57
CA GLN A 121 -6.79 5.11 15.66
C GLN A 121 -5.85 3.98 15.25
N TYR A 122 -5.06 4.21 14.21
CA TYR A 122 -4.22 3.21 13.58
C TYR A 122 -2.73 3.43 13.87
N LYS A 123 -2.38 3.94 15.06
CA LYS A 123 -0.99 4.12 15.46
C LYS A 123 -0.27 2.75 15.54
N PRO A 124 0.93 2.59 14.95
CA PRO A 124 1.70 1.36 15.08
C PRO A 124 1.99 1.05 16.55
N ARG A 125 1.72 -0.20 16.96
CA ARG A 125 2.08 -0.71 18.29
C ARG A 125 3.26 -1.65 18.16
N LEU A 126 4.45 -1.14 18.50
CA LEU A 126 5.68 -1.92 18.55
C LEU A 126 5.71 -2.74 19.84
N GLN A 127 5.88 -4.04 19.71
CA GLN A 127 6.03 -5.00 20.82
C GLN A 127 7.27 -5.87 20.60
N ASP A 128 7.67 -6.64 21.62
CA ASP A 128 8.88 -7.48 21.58
C ASP A 128 8.90 -8.53 20.45
N LYS A 129 7.73 -8.96 19.99
CA LYS A 129 7.57 -9.90 18.85
C LYS A 129 7.38 -9.21 17.50
N SER A 130 7.35 -7.88 17.47
CA SER A 130 7.16 -7.17 16.21
C SER A 130 8.35 -7.38 15.29
N LEU A 131 8.05 -7.60 14.03
CA LEU A 131 9.05 -7.78 12.97
C LEU A 131 9.07 -6.54 12.09
N TYR A 132 10.27 -6.17 11.66
CA TYR A 132 10.55 -4.97 10.87
C TYR A 132 11.29 -5.33 9.60
N TYR A 133 10.92 -4.68 8.50
CA TYR A 133 11.64 -4.76 7.24
C TYR A 133 11.78 -3.37 6.65
N PHE A 134 13.00 -3.04 6.24
CA PHE A 134 13.32 -1.78 5.59
C PHE A 134 14.00 -2.03 4.27
N LYS A 135 13.46 -1.40 3.23
CA LYS A 135 14.04 -1.46 1.90
C LYS A 135 14.15 -0.07 1.29
N PRO A 136 15.36 0.51 1.27
CA PRO A 136 15.62 1.71 0.49
C PRO A 136 15.76 1.35 -1.00
N LYS A 137 15.39 2.29 -1.88
CA LYS A 137 15.54 2.21 -3.34
C LYS A 137 15.79 3.62 -3.89
N LYS A 138 17.06 3.99 -4.09
CA LYS A 138 17.46 5.35 -4.51
C LYS A 138 16.89 6.42 -3.58
N ASN A 139 15.87 7.16 -4.01
CA ASN A 139 15.18 8.19 -3.21
C ASN A 139 13.91 7.65 -2.53
N ASP A 140 13.47 6.44 -2.92
CA ASP A 140 12.29 5.81 -2.36
C ASP A 140 12.69 4.93 -1.17
N TYR A 141 11.77 4.72 -0.24
CA TYR A 141 11.91 3.66 0.75
C TYR A 141 10.56 3.11 1.18
N VAL A 142 10.58 1.87 1.66
CA VAL A 142 9.46 1.28 2.38
C VAL A 142 9.92 0.72 3.72
N ILE A 143 9.12 0.98 4.74
CA ILE A 143 9.17 0.35 6.05
C ILE A 143 7.92 -0.53 6.16
N LEU A 144 8.12 -1.81 6.43
CA LEU A 144 7.08 -2.74 6.84
C LEU A 144 7.29 -3.06 8.30
N LEU A 145 6.20 -3.02 9.06
CA LEU A 145 6.19 -3.44 10.45
C LEU A 145 5.07 -4.46 10.63
N PHE A 146 5.42 -5.69 10.95
CA PHE A 146 4.48 -6.74 11.24
C PHE A 146 4.27 -6.86 12.75
N ASN A 147 3.02 -6.73 13.19
CA ASN A 147 2.58 -7.03 14.53
C ASN A 147 1.83 -8.38 14.49
N GLU A 148 2.43 -9.40 15.11
CA GLU A 148 1.91 -10.77 15.09
C GLU A 148 0.55 -10.89 15.80
N ASP A 149 0.40 -10.24 16.96
CA ASP A 149 -0.82 -10.31 17.78
C ASP A 149 -2.03 -9.73 17.05
N GLU A 150 -1.82 -8.60 16.36
CA GLU A 150 -2.88 -7.95 15.57
C GLU A 150 -3.05 -8.57 14.19
N LYS A 151 -2.11 -9.41 13.73
CA LYS A 151 -2.03 -9.95 12.37
C LYS A 151 -2.04 -8.83 11.32
N ARG A 152 -1.26 -7.78 11.58
CA ARG A 152 -1.21 -6.56 10.77
C ARG A 152 0.19 -6.24 10.29
N ILE A 153 0.30 -5.89 9.01
CA ILE A 153 1.46 -5.15 8.49
C ILE A 153 1.09 -3.67 8.39
N TYR A 154 1.85 -2.84 9.07
CA TYR A 154 1.89 -1.41 8.88
C TYR A 154 2.87 -1.10 7.75
N VAL A 155 2.38 -0.45 6.70
CA VAL A 155 3.13 -0.12 5.48
C VAL A 155 3.36 1.38 5.45
N MET A 156 4.63 1.77 5.40
CA MET A 156 5.08 3.15 5.43
C MET A 156 5.96 3.38 4.20
N GLU A 157 5.46 4.16 3.25
CA GLU A 157 6.13 4.38 1.97
C GLU A 157 6.53 5.84 1.83
N HIS A 158 7.71 6.05 1.27
CA HIS A 158 8.12 7.31 0.70
C HIS A 158 8.56 7.07 -0.73
N ILE A 159 7.97 7.83 -1.65
CA ILE A 159 8.29 7.77 -3.07
C ILE A 159 8.61 9.19 -3.54
N ASP A 160 9.76 9.35 -4.18
CA ASP A 160 10.26 10.61 -4.73
C ASP A 160 10.73 10.38 -6.18
N ARG A 161 9.82 10.65 -7.14
CA ARG A 161 10.08 10.53 -8.59
C ARG A 161 10.48 11.86 -9.24
N VAL A 162 10.78 12.92 -8.47
CA VAL A 162 11.16 14.25 -8.98
C VAL A 162 12.39 14.19 -9.91
N THR A 163 13.22 13.14 -9.82
CA THR A 163 14.43 12.97 -10.62
C THR A 163 14.27 12.19 -11.93
N LYS A 164 13.10 11.60 -12.24
CA LYS A 164 12.94 10.80 -13.47
C LYS A 164 12.51 11.58 -14.72
N TYR A 165 11.90 12.74 -14.56
CA TYR A 165 11.40 13.56 -15.69
C TYR A 165 12.13 14.89 -15.90
N SER A 166 13.09 15.22 -15.03
CA SER A 166 13.91 16.43 -15.12
C SER A 166 15.16 16.28 -16.02
N VAL A 167 15.34 15.12 -16.68
CA VAL A 167 16.43 14.87 -17.63
C VAL A 167 15.88 14.51 -19.02
N SER A 168 15.18 15.45 -19.68
CA SER A 168 14.98 15.39 -21.14
C SER A 168 14.64 16.75 -21.78
N TYR A 169 15.17 17.85 -21.27
CA TYR A 169 15.24 19.12 -22.02
C TYR A 169 16.59 19.80 -21.76
N LYS A 170 17.66 19.18 -22.25
CA LYS A 170 18.93 19.87 -22.54
C LYS A 170 19.55 19.28 -23.80
N LYS A 171 19.12 19.76 -24.96
CA LYS A 171 19.92 20.54 -25.92
C LYS A 171 19.07 20.87 -27.13
#